data_AF-E4YA58-F1
#
_entry.id   AF-E4YA58-F1
#
_cell.length_a   1.000
_cell.length_b   1.000
_cell.length_c   1.000
_cell.angle_alpha   90.00
_cell.angle_beta   90.00
_cell.angle_gamma   90.00
#
_symmetry.space_group_name_H-M   'P 1'
#
loop_
_entity.id
_entity.type
_entity.pdbx_description
1 polymer ?
#
loop_
_entity_poly.entity_id
_entity_poly.type
_entity_poly.pdbx_seq_one_letter_code
_entity_poly.pdbx_strand_id
1 'polypeptide(L)'
;MPVRDHDHRNQPPSPVRIIPEDVLEPGQESGCPKWYPDWSALAELQPRIKLDPNKFLTPVLTYGPNNQQRGFRETVFLAVKLNRTIVPPGFFKHSRTDKEEDSESDAHIIAPWHRFDISALATMMSTADPMKIGNECGGHFQSYFKVKPGYCSGSNKDRFNALFDFFSMSFVPGQELTKDKHVCHLENSIPDDKQVLKRFYASEGKCALWVFPYHCIQFKNSLKGNAISEDQLNDSPDLSSESDTDLMQRIIRATPRPKYLRNIAKSFIKNVIKQQMPNGRYLALHWRYNHGDWLQHCEHRESPACDAVLETMEKPKMIAAEIVDFFNARPELEGIYIAAPLEERPLIDAIKSSIGETVPILIGDSLMTHMLGMYPNCKWMKDNFHDIFSSLEQEICSLSDTFLYASGSSWSLNIMMERHARNIRKKKASQIFLQLTIYSERKKLGKHRTSF
;
A
#
# COMPACT_ATOMS: atom_id res chain seq x y z
N MET A 1 46.69 57.38 10.22
CA MET A 1 47.32 56.04 10.39
C MET A 1 46.94 55.53 11.77
N PRO A 2 46.44 54.30 11.95
CA PRO A 2 46.78 53.08 11.23
C PRO A 2 45.60 52.37 10.52
N VAL A 3 45.99 51.36 9.74
CA VAL A 3 45.21 50.45 8.90
C VAL A 3 44.31 49.55 9.77
N ARG A 4 43.04 49.39 9.39
CA ARG A 4 42.15 48.35 9.94
C ARG A 4 42.19 47.14 9.02
N ASP A 5 42.53 46.00 9.61
CA ASP A 5 42.41 44.68 8.98
C ASP A 5 40.97 44.44 8.53
N HIS A 6 40.86 44.06 7.26
CA HIS A 6 39.66 43.49 6.69
C HIS A 6 39.62 41.98 6.97
N ASP A 7 38.39 41.52 7.08
CA ASP A 7 37.91 40.19 6.71
C ASP A 7 38.02 39.07 7.74
N HIS A 8 36.86 38.74 8.31
CA HIS A 8 36.34 37.38 8.51
C HIS A 8 35.04 37.47 9.30
N ARG A 9 33.92 37.60 8.60
CA ARG A 9 32.60 37.11 9.03
C ARG A 9 31.56 37.42 7.96
N ASN A 10 31.31 36.44 7.10
CA ASN A 10 30.03 36.18 6.45
C ASN A 10 30.13 34.82 5.74
N GLN A 11 30.17 33.75 6.54
CA GLN A 11 29.71 32.45 6.05
C GLN A 11 28.22 32.34 6.44
N PRO A 12 27.33 32.00 5.50
CA PRO A 12 25.95 31.66 5.86
C PRO A 12 25.98 30.47 6.83
N PRO A 13 25.06 30.40 7.80
CA PRO A 13 24.99 29.26 8.68
C PRO A 13 24.82 27.99 7.83
N SER A 14 25.73 27.04 8.01
CA SER A 14 25.58 25.69 7.46
C SER A 14 24.17 25.18 7.78
N PRO A 15 23.45 24.58 6.83
CA PRO A 15 22.11 24.07 7.09
C PRO A 15 22.21 23.07 8.26
N VAL A 16 21.59 23.44 9.37
CA VAL A 16 21.45 22.59 10.54
C VAL A 16 20.72 21.35 10.07
N ARG A 17 21.35 20.18 10.23
CA ARG A 17 20.70 18.88 10.05
C ARG A 17 19.47 18.86 10.95
N ILE A 18 18.28 18.98 10.39
CA ILE A 18 17.05 18.54 11.06
C ILE A 18 16.88 17.07 10.68
N ILE A 19 17.78 16.23 11.19
CA ILE A 19 17.43 14.85 11.45
C ILE A 19 16.90 14.90 12.88
N PRO A 20 15.66 14.46 13.17
CA PRO A 20 15.20 14.35 14.55
C PRO A 20 16.29 13.64 15.37
N GLU A 21 16.76 14.26 16.45
CA GLU A 21 17.88 13.76 17.28
C GLU A 21 17.65 12.33 17.83
N ASP A 22 16.43 11.81 17.69
CA ASP A 22 16.01 10.48 18.11
C ASP A 22 16.23 9.36 17.05
N VAL A 23 16.71 9.69 15.84
CA VAL A 23 17.02 8.67 14.82
C VAL A 23 18.50 8.27 14.91
N LEU A 24 18.82 7.45 15.92
CA LEU A 24 19.96 6.52 15.85
C LEU A 24 19.91 5.81 14.49
N GLU A 25 21.06 5.57 13.83
CA GLU A 25 21.17 5.09 12.44
C GLU A 25 19.88 4.41 11.94
N PRO A 26 19.14 5.03 11.00
CA PRO A 26 17.79 4.58 10.68
C PRO A 26 17.82 3.07 10.40
N GLY A 27 17.03 2.29 11.15
CA GLY A 27 17.04 0.83 11.06
C GLY A 27 17.71 0.03 12.16
N GLN A 28 18.31 0.66 13.18
CA GLN A 28 18.89 -0.02 14.34
C GLN A 28 18.22 0.37 15.66
N GLU A 29 16.90 0.48 15.66
CA GLU A 29 16.16 0.54 16.93
C GLU A 29 16.37 -0.77 17.70
N SER A 30 16.76 -0.66 18.97
CA SER A 30 17.00 -1.83 19.82
C SER A 30 15.77 -2.73 19.86
N GLY A 31 15.97 -4.04 19.64
CA GLY A 31 14.88 -5.02 19.65
C GLY A 31 14.04 -5.09 18.37
N CYS A 32 14.31 -4.26 17.36
CA CYS A 32 13.59 -4.25 16.09
C CYS A 32 14.33 -5.02 14.97
N PRO A 33 13.61 -5.50 13.93
CA PRO A 33 14.26 -6.10 12.77
C PRO A 33 15.02 -5.06 11.95
N LYS A 34 16.10 -5.50 11.29
CA LYS A 34 16.78 -4.68 10.26
C LYS A 34 15.82 -4.41 9.09
N TRP A 35 15.28 -3.19 9.02
CA TRP A 35 14.37 -2.76 7.96
C TRP A 35 14.95 -1.69 7.04
N TYR A 36 15.97 -0.95 7.49
CA TYR A 36 16.52 0.12 6.67
C TYR A 36 17.34 -0.45 5.52
N PRO A 37 17.09 0.02 4.28
CA PRO A 37 17.86 -0.42 3.13
C PRO A 37 19.31 0.03 3.23
N ASP A 38 20.23 -0.84 2.83
CA ASP A 38 21.62 -0.47 2.62
C ASP A 38 21.75 0.29 1.29
N TRP A 39 21.52 1.61 1.33
CA TRP A 39 21.50 2.44 0.13
C TRP A 39 22.84 2.46 -0.63
N SER A 40 23.96 2.24 0.07
CA SER A 40 25.27 2.10 -0.58
C SER A 40 25.30 0.84 -1.43
N ALA A 41 24.87 -0.30 -0.88
CA ALA A 41 24.76 -1.54 -1.64
C ALA A 41 23.71 -1.44 -2.75
N LEU A 42 22.61 -0.70 -2.55
CA LEU A 42 21.59 -0.50 -3.58
C LEU A 42 22.11 0.34 -4.76
N ALA A 43 22.97 1.33 -4.51
CA ALA A 43 23.56 2.17 -5.55
C ALA A 43 24.49 1.39 -6.50
N GLU A 44 25.03 0.25 -6.05
CA GLU A 44 25.88 -0.63 -6.86
C GLU A 44 25.07 -1.59 -7.75
N LEU A 45 23.77 -1.74 -7.50
CA LEU A 45 22.92 -2.62 -8.29
C LEU A 45 22.79 -2.12 -9.73
N GLN A 46 22.75 -3.08 -10.67
CA GLN A 46 22.37 -2.81 -12.06
C GLN A 46 20.88 -3.08 -12.22
N PRO A 47 20.02 -2.05 -12.23
CA PRO A 47 18.59 -2.26 -12.38
C PRO A 47 18.26 -2.81 -13.77
N ARG A 48 17.27 -3.71 -13.83
CA ARG A 48 16.79 -4.28 -15.10
C ARG A 48 16.21 -3.23 -16.03
N ILE A 49 15.52 -2.24 -15.46
CA ILE A 49 14.99 -1.04 -16.11
C ILE A 49 15.85 0.14 -15.69
N LYS A 50 16.78 0.55 -16.56
CA LYS A 50 17.63 1.72 -16.33
C LYS A 50 16.86 2.98 -16.72
N LEU A 51 16.68 3.87 -15.75
CA LEU A 51 16.05 5.19 -15.93
C LEU A 51 17.10 6.31 -15.82
N ASP A 52 16.75 7.51 -16.28
CA ASP A 52 17.65 8.66 -16.25
C ASP A 52 18.10 8.99 -14.81
N PRO A 53 19.41 8.93 -14.49
CA PRO A 53 19.92 9.23 -13.16
C PRO A 53 19.84 10.73 -12.81
N ASN A 54 19.54 11.58 -13.79
CA ASN A 54 19.46 13.03 -13.62
C ASN A 54 18.02 13.55 -13.61
N LYS A 55 17.01 12.69 -13.70
CA LYS A 55 15.60 13.09 -13.60
C LYS A 55 14.88 12.22 -12.59
N PHE A 56 14.22 12.85 -11.62
CA PHE A 56 13.59 12.16 -10.50
C PHE A 56 12.08 12.34 -10.52
N LEU A 57 11.37 11.31 -10.03
CA LEU A 57 9.94 11.35 -9.79
C LEU A 57 9.60 10.73 -8.43
N THR A 58 8.84 11.46 -7.63
CA THR A 58 8.22 10.99 -6.38
C THR A 58 6.77 11.45 -6.30
N PRO A 59 5.87 10.74 -5.62
CA PRO A 59 4.53 11.25 -5.36
C PRO A 59 4.36 11.83 -3.94
N VAL A 60 3.40 12.74 -3.80
CA VAL A 60 2.72 12.96 -2.51
C VAL A 60 1.46 12.11 -2.49
N LEU A 61 1.30 11.22 -1.52
CA LEU A 61 0.27 10.17 -1.52
C LEU A 61 -0.99 10.57 -0.74
N THR A 62 -2.16 10.10 -1.20
CA THR A 62 -3.48 10.43 -0.61
C THR A 62 -4.23 9.20 -0.09
N TYR A 63 -5.26 9.45 0.73
CA TYR A 63 -6.12 8.45 1.36
C TYR A 63 -5.38 7.45 2.26
N GLY A 64 -5.96 6.26 2.44
CA GLY A 64 -5.47 5.22 3.33
C GLY A 64 -4.33 4.38 2.77
N PRO A 65 -3.64 3.59 3.62
CA PRO A 65 -2.42 2.85 3.27
C PRO A 65 -2.49 2.05 1.96
N ASN A 66 -3.58 1.33 1.72
CA ASN A 66 -3.74 0.51 0.52
C ASN A 66 -3.90 1.34 -0.75
N ASN A 67 -4.51 2.53 -0.65
CA ASN A 67 -4.62 3.46 -1.76
C ASN A 67 -3.26 4.09 -2.08
N GLN A 68 -2.49 4.41 -1.05
CA GLN A 68 -1.14 4.95 -1.16
C GLN A 68 -0.18 3.94 -1.81
N GLN A 69 -0.24 2.66 -1.43
CA GLN A 69 0.53 1.59 -2.11
C GLN A 69 0.24 1.55 -3.62
N ARG A 70 -1.04 1.67 -4.00
CA ARG A 70 -1.42 1.73 -5.40
C ARG A 70 -0.95 3.03 -6.06
N GLY A 71 -1.13 4.18 -5.41
CA GLY A 71 -0.64 5.46 -5.89
C GLY A 71 0.87 5.43 -6.17
N PHE A 72 1.65 4.79 -5.29
CA PHE A 72 3.08 4.59 -5.53
C PHE A 72 3.37 3.69 -6.73
N ARG A 73 2.66 2.56 -6.89
CA ARG A 73 2.79 1.70 -8.08
C ARG A 73 2.42 2.45 -9.37
N GLU A 74 1.40 3.30 -9.32
CA GLU A 74 1.05 4.21 -10.42
C GLU A 74 2.24 5.14 -10.74
N THR A 75 2.87 5.74 -9.73
CA THR A 75 4.07 6.58 -9.90
C THR A 75 5.25 5.85 -10.50
N VAL A 76 5.48 4.61 -10.05
CA VAL A 76 6.49 3.74 -10.63
C VAL A 76 6.26 3.54 -12.13
N PHE A 77 5.03 3.24 -12.53
CA PHE A 77 4.69 3.09 -13.94
C PHE A 77 4.95 4.38 -14.72
N LEU A 78 4.51 5.51 -14.18
CA LEU A 78 4.70 6.81 -14.83
C LEU A 78 6.19 7.13 -15.00
N ALA A 79 7.02 6.90 -13.99
CA ALA A 79 8.45 7.18 -14.09
C ALA A 79 9.15 6.34 -15.15
N VAL A 80 8.76 5.07 -15.30
CA VAL A 80 9.25 4.24 -16.42
C VAL A 80 8.86 4.85 -17.76
N LYS A 81 7.61 5.29 -17.92
CA LYS A 81 7.13 5.93 -19.17
C LYS A 81 7.78 7.29 -19.45
N LEU A 82 8.30 7.96 -18.42
CA LEU A 82 8.95 9.26 -18.52
C LEU A 82 10.48 9.19 -18.45
N ASN A 83 11.04 7.98 -18.34
CA ASN A 83 12.46 7.76 -18.12
C ASN A 83 13.00 8.57 -16.91
N ARG A 84 12.34 8.50 -15.74
CA ARG A 84 12.75 9.20 -14.51
C ARG A 84 13.08 8.19 -13.42
N THR A 85 14.20 8.37 -12.71
CA THR A 85 14.55 7.58 -11.53
C THR A 85 13.50 7.76 -10.43
N ILE A 86 13.08 6.66 -9.82
CA ILE A 86 12.07 6.67 -8.76
C ILE A 86 12.69 7.06 -7.42
N VAL A 87 12.03 7.96 -6.70
CA VAL A 87 12.34 8.25 -5.30
C VAL A 87 11.17 7.74 -4.44
N PRO A 88 11.38 6.74 -3.57
CA PRO A 88 10.32 6.24 -2.69
C PRO A 88 9.85 7.34 -1.71
N PRO A 89 8.54 7.62 -1.61
CA PRO A 89 8.03 8.71 -0.79
C PRO A 89 7.85 8.32 0.68
N GLY A 90 7.64 9.33 1.53
CA GLY A 90 6.93 9.12 2.79
C GLY A 90 5.49 8.65 2.53
N PHE A 91 5.07 7.60 3.22
CA PHE A 91 3.67 7.18 3.29
C PHE A 91 3.01 7.79 4.52
N PHE A 92 1.69 7.75 4.61
CA PHE A 92 0.94 8.33 5.72
C PHE A 92 0.15 7.26 6.46
N LYS A 93 0.07 7.36 7.80
CA LYS A 93 -0.85 6.55 8.62
C LYS A 93 -2.30 6.75 8.19
N HIS A 94 -3.17 5.81 8.58
CA HIS A 94 -4.60 5.97 8.33
C HIS A 94 -5.20 6.95 9.33
N SER A 95 -5.65 8.10 8.85
CA SER A 95 -6.14 9.19 9.70
C SER A 95 -7.37 8.86 10.54
N ARG A 96 -8.00 7.69 10.40
CA ARG A 96 -9.22 7.35 11.16
C ARG A 96 -9.04 6.20 12.13
N THR A 97 -8.13 5.28 11.83
CA THR A 97 -7.98 4.00 12.57
C THR A 97 -6.61 3.88 13.22
N ASP A 98 -5.75 4.89 13.02
CA ASP A 98 -4.37 4.93 13.51
C ASP A 98 -4.03 6.37 13.94
N LYS A 99 -4.99 7.05 14.57
CA LYS A 99 -4.77 8.36 15.20
C LYS A 99 -4.03 8.13 16.50
N GLU A 100 -2.91 8.81 16.69
CA GLU A 100 -2.41 9.05 18.04
C GLU A 100 -3.42 9.95 18.76
N GLU A 101 -3.81 9.60 19.98
CA GLU A 101 -4.90 10.27 20.73
C GLU A 101 -4.71 11.80 20.82
N ASP A 102 -3.46 12.28 20.69
CA ASP A 102 -3.07 13.69 20.82
C ASP A 102 -2.62 14.37 19.52
N SER A 103 -2.70 13.72 18.35
CA SER A 103 -2.21 14.33 17.10
C SER A 103 -3.33 15.00 16.29
N GLU A 104 -3.26 16.33 16.14
CA GLU A 104 -4.18 17.09 15.27
C GLU A 104 -3.89 16.91 13.77
N SER A 105 -2.77 16.27 13.41
CA SER A 105 -2.31 16.13 12.01
C SER A 105 -2.50 14.72 11.45
N ASP A 106 -3.15 14.63 10.30
CA ASP A 106 -3.32 13.41 9.49
C ASP A 106 -2.04 13.02 8.70
N ALA A 107 -0.91 13.70 8.94
CA ALA A 107 0.30 13.63 8.11
C ALA A 107 1.48 12.88 8.74
N HIS A 108 1.21 11.93 9.65
CA HIS A 108 2.24 11.06 10.22
C HIS A 108 2.92 10.20 9.17
N ILE A 109 4.23 10.40 9.00
CA ILE A 109 5.00 9.70 7.98
C ILE A 109 5.42 8.30 8.44
N ILE A 110 5.15 7.33 7.56
CA ILE A 110 5.72 5.99 7.56
C ILE A 110 6.75 5.93 6.44
N ALA A 111 8.00 5.64 6.79
CA ALA A 111 9.07 5.56 5.81
C ALA A 111 8.83 4.43 4.77
N PRO A 112 9.32 4.58 3.52
CA PRO A 112 8.95 3.70 2.41
C PRO A 112 9.34 2.23 2.60
N TRP A 113 10.44 1.96 3.33
CA TRP A 113 10.92 0.61 3.64
C TRP A 113 10.04 -0.16 4.64
N HIS A 114 9.03 0.48 5.23
CA HIS A 114 7.98 -0.20 6.00
C HIS A 114 6.77 -0.59 5.14
N ARG A 115 6.70 -0.13 3.88
CA ARG A 115 5.64 -0.48 2.92
C ARG A 115 6.10 -1.44 1.85
N PHE A 116 7.33 -1.26 1.39
CA PHE A 116 7.89 -2.00 0.29
C PHE A 116 9.31 -2.46 0.57
N ASP A 117 9.67 -3.61 -0.01
CA ASP A 117 11.06 -4.04 -0.10
C ASP A 117 11.78 -3.19 -1.15
N ILE A 118 12.50 -2.16 -0.70
CA ILE A 118 13.20 -1.23 -1.58
C ILE A 118 14.32 -1.92 -2.36
N SER A 119 14.94 -2.96 -1.82
CA SER A 119 15.95 -3.74 -2.54
C SER A 119 15.35 -4.46 -3.75
N ALA A 120 14.13 -5.00 -3.61
CA ALA A 120 13.41 -5.60 -4.74
C ALA A 120 13.06 -4.57 -5.81
N LEU A 121 12.68 -3.35 -5.41
CA LEU A 121 12.40 -2.26 -6.34
C LEU A 121 13.67 -1.83 -7.08
N ALA A 122 14.76 -1.58 -6.35
CA ALA A 122 16.05 -1.16 -6.90
C ALA A 122 16.68 -2.22 -7.83
N THR A 123 16.41 -3.51 -7.60
CA THR A 123 16.84 -4.58 -8.53
C THR A 123 16.10 -4.48 -9.87
N MET A 124 14.82 -4.11 -9.85
CA MET A 124 14.01 -4.00 -11.06
C MET A 124 14.24 -2.69 -11.80
N MET A 125 14.38 -1.56 -11.10
CA MET A 125 14.44 -0.24 -11.72
C MET A 125 15.27 0.77 -10.94
N SER A 126 15.82 1.77 -11.65
CA SER A 126 16.58 2.86 -11.03
C SER A 126 15.77 3.51 -9.90
N THR A 127 16.34 3.49 -8.70
CA THR A 127 15.75 4.01 -7.47
C THR A 127 16.78 4.84 -6.73
N ALA A 128 16.39 6.01 -6.23
CA ALA A 128 17.26 6.93 -5.50
C ALA A 128 16.91 6.98 -4.00
N ASP A 129 17.91 7.33 -3.19
CA ASP A 129 17.80 7.47 -1.74
C ASP A 129 16.96 8.72 -1.40
N PRO A 130 15.80 8.57 -0.76
CA PRO A 130 14.95 9.70 -0.39
C PRO A 130 15.66 10.68 0.54
N MET A 131 16.66 10.26 1.31
CA MET A 131 17.38 11.15 2.24
C MET A 131 18.40 12.05 1.54
N LYS A 132 18.73 11.78 0.26
CA LYS A 132 19.65 12.59 -0.53
C LYS A 132 18.95 13.52 -1.52
N ILE A 133 17.65 13.30 -1.74
CA ILE A 133 16.93 13.96 -2.83
C ILE A 133 16.84 15.48 -2.63
N GLY A 134 16.74 15.98 -1.40
CA GLY A 134 16.75 17.41 -1.13
C GLY A 134 18.01 18.09 -1.69
N ASN A 135 19.18 17.49 -1.46
CA ASN A 135 20.44 18.02 -2.01
C ASN A 135 20.52 17.86 -3.53
N GLU A 136 20.13 16.70 -4.06
CA GLU A 136 20.16 16.42 -5.50
C GLU A 136 19.22 17.33 -6.30
N CYS A 137 18.13 17.78 -5.69
CA CYS A 137 17.12 18.66 -6.26
C CYS A 137 17.36 20.14 -5.98
N GLY A 138 18.43 20.53 -5.27
CA GLY A 138 18.67 21.92 -4.88
C GLY A 138 17.62 22.47 -3.89
N GLY A 139 17.05 21.60 -3.06
CA GLY A 139 16.12 21.92 -1.99
C GLY A 139 14.66 22.12 -2.42
N HIS A 140 14.30 21.96 -3.69
CA HIS A 140 12.93 22.20 -4.18
C HIS A 140 12.56 21.33 -5.39
N PHE A 141 11.25 21.13 -5.61
CA PHE A 141 10.75 20.48 -6.83
C PHE A 141 10.61 21.50 -7.95
N GLN A 142 11.05 21.16 -9.16
CA GLN A 142 10.95 22.02 -10.34
C GLN A 142 9.65 21.80 -11.14
N SER A 143 8.94 20.69 -10.91
CA SER A 143 7.73 20.37 -11.67
C SER A 143 6.69 19.66 -10.82
N TYR A 144 5.42 20.03 -11.01
CA TYR A 144 4.30 19.44 -10.29
C TYR A 144 3.33 18.79 -11.28
N PHE A 145 3.21 17.48 -11.23
CA PHE A 145 2.28 16.75 -12.08
C PHE A 145 0.92 16.67 -11.38
N LYS A 146 -0.12 17.27 -11.94
CA LYS A 146 -1.45 17.31 -11.30
C LYS A 146 -2.40 16.32 -11.93
N VAL A 147 -3.18 15.65 -11.09
CA VAL A 147 -4.19 14.67 -11.51
C VAL A 147 -5.58 14.95 -10.95
N LYS A 148 -5.71 15.90 -10.01
CA LYS A 148 -6.98 16.25 -9.37
C LYS A 148 -7.03 17.76 -9.13
N PRO A 149 -8.22 18.38 -9.13
CA PRO A 149 -8.34 19.84 -8.94
C PRO A 149 -8.31 20.29 -7.47
N GLY A 150 -8.69 19.42 -6.51
CA GLY A 150 -8.88 19.79 -5.10
C GLY A 150 -7.91 19.11 -4.13
N TYR A 151 -6.77 19.75 -3.86
CA TYR A 151 -5.70 19.18 -3.02
C TYR A 151 -4.99 20.19 -2.08
N CYS A 152 -5.54 21.39 -1.91
CA CYS A 152 -4.95 22.51 -1.16
C CYS A 152 -5.66 22.84 0.16
N SER A 153 -6.32 21.86 0.77
CA SER A 153 -7.06 22.07 2.02
C SER A 153 -6.95 20.89 2.97
N GLY A 154 -7.03 21.18 4.26
CA GLY A 154 -7.00 20.19 5.34
C GLY A 154 -5.79 19.29 5.25
N SER A 155 -6.01 17.99 5.49
CA SER A 155 -4.98 16.95 5.55
C SER A 155 -4.10 16.82 4.30
N ASN A 156 -4.55 17.26 3.12
CA ASN A 156 -3.68 17.26 1.95
C ASN A 156 -2.55 18.31 2.04
N LYS A 157 -2.82 19.47 2.66
CA LYS A 157 -1.78 20.49 2.88
C LYS A 157 -0.74 19.99 3.88
N ASP A 158 -1.18 19.33 4.95
CA ASP A 158 -0.29 18.78 5.97
C ASP A 158 0.61 17.68 5.39
N ARG A 159 0.07 16.85 4.48
CA ARG A 159 0.85 15.84 3.74
C ARG A 159 1.90 16.45 2.81
N PHE A 160 1.63 17.60 2.20
CA PHE A 160 2.66 18.32 1.45
C PHE A 160 3.80 18.73 2.36
N ASN A 161 3.49 19.42 3.46
CA ASN A 161 4.49 19.90 4.40
C ASN A 161 5.33 18.75 4.97
N ALA A 162 4.67 17.69 5.45
CA ALA A 162 5.35 16.51 5.98
C ALA A 162 6.26 15.86 4.94
N LEU A 163 5.84 15.75 3.67
CA LEU A 163 6.69 15.19 2.61
C LEU A 163 7.90 16.08 2.32
N PHE A 164 7.71 17.39 2.34
CA PHE A 164 8.78 18.37 2.14
C PHE A 164 9.80 18.27 3.27
N ASP A 165 9.34 18.21 4.51
CA ASP A 165 10.19 17.98 5.69
C ASP A 165 10.96 16.66 5.57
N PHE A 166 10.28 15.56 5.18
CA PHE A 166 10.89 14.25 4.98
C PHE A 166 12.04 14.26 3.95
N PHE A 167 11.93 15.09 2.91
CA PHE A 167 12.98 15.24 1.91
C PHE A 167 13.97 16.36 2.20
N SER A 168 13.78 17.12 3.28
CA SER A 168 14.52 18.37 3.55
C SER A 168 14.42 19.35 2.37
N MET A 169 13.20 19.57 1.89
CA MET A 169 12.88 20.44 0.76
C MET A 169 11.88 21.52 1.17
N SER A 170 11.83 22.60 0.41
CA SER A 170 10.88 23.71 0.58
C SER A 170 10.25 24.09 -0.76
N PHE A 171 9.13 24.81 -0.69
CA PHE A 171 8.61 25.49 -1.88
C PHE A 171 9.59 26.58 -2.29
N VAL A 172 9.73 26.79 -3.60
CA VAL A 172 10.36 28.02 -4.09
C VAL A 172 9.47 29.19 -3.66
N PRO A 173 10.02 30.29 -3.08
CA PRO A 173 9.22 31.43 -2.67
C PRO A 173 8.32 31.95 -3.81
N GLY A 174 7.03 32.09 -3.54
CA GLY A 174 6.01 32.49 -4.53
C GLY A 174 5.37 31.33 -5.30
N GLN A 175 5.93 30.12 -5.21
CA GLN A 175 5.39 28.90 -5.85
C GLN A 175 4.60 28.02 -4.87
N GLU A 176 4.19 28.58 -3.73
CA GLU A 176 3.46 27.86 -2.71
C GLU A 176 2.07 27.43 -3.19
N LEU A 177 1.51 26.43 -2.50
CA LEU A 177 0.16 25.96 -2.73
C LEU A 177 -0.88 27.05 -2.39
N THR A 178 -1.53 27.60 -3.42
CA THR A 178 -2.56 28.63 -3.26
C THR A 178 -3.94 28.09 -3.63
N LYS A 179 -4.99 28.69 -3.05
CA LYS A 179 -6.39 28.31 -3.27
C LYS A 179 -7.17 29.52 -3.77
N ASP A 180 -7.72 29.43 -4.98
CA ASP A 180 -8.65 30.43 -5.52
C ASP A 180 -9.96 29.75 -5.94
N LYS A 181 -11.09 30.22 -5.42
CA LYS A 181 -12.46 29.79 -5.80
C LYS A 181 -12.62 28.27 -6.02
N HIS A 182 -12.11 27.47 -5.08
CA HIS A 182 -12.11 25.99 -5.06
C HIS A 182 -11.12 25.28 -5.99
N VAL A 183 -10.32 26.01 -6.75
CA VAL A 183 -9.23 25.48 -7.57
C VAL A 183 -7.91 25.65 -6.82
N CYS A 184 -7.16 24.56 -6.76
CA CYS A 184 -5.82 24.58 -6.17
C CYS A 184 -4.80 24.92 -7.25
N HIS A 185 -3.99 25.93 -6.97
CA HIS A 185 -2.91 26.38 -7.83
C HIS A 185 -1.56 25.98 -7.21
N LEU A 186 -0.69 25.49 -8.09
CA LEU A 186 0.73 25.23 -7.87
C LEU A 186 1.36 25.74 -9.14
N GLU A 187 2.39 26.55 -9.01
CA GLU A 187 3.15 27.01 -10.15
C GLU A 187 3.88 25.84 -10.82
N ASN A 188 4.22 25.96 -12.11
CA ASN A 188 4.87 24.89 -12.88
C ASN A 188 4.11 23.57 -12.90
N SER A 189 2.78 23.67 -12.82
CA SER A 189 1.94 22.49 -12.84
C SER A 189 1.54 22.03 -14.22
N ILE A 190 1.62 20.73 -14.43
CA ILE A 190 1.21 20.05 -15.66
C ILE A 190 -0.21 19.48 -15.46
N PRO A 191 -1.21 19.93 -16.25
CA PRO A 191 -2.59 19.46 -16.14
C PRO A 191 -2.85 18.07 -16.74
N ASP A 192 -3.95 17.45 -16.32
CA ASP A 192 -4.42 16.10 -16.67
C ASP A 192 -5.15 16.03 -18.03
N ASP A 193 -4.57 16.59 -19.11
CA ASP A 193 -5.12 16.40 -20.45
C ASP A 193 -4.48 15.15 -21.11
N LYS A 194 -5.33 14.15 -21.41
CA LYS A 194 -4.94 12.86 -21.98
C LYS A 194 -4.27 12.94 -23.35
N GLN A 195 -4.56 13.96 -24.17
CA GLN A 195 -3.88 14.14 -25.47
C GLN A 195 -2.49 14.74 -25.30
N VAL A 196 -2.17 15.19 -24.09
CA VAL A 196 -1.09 16.11 -23.78
C VAL A 196 -0.04 15.48 -22.86
N LEU A 197 -0.35 14.35 -22.21
CA LEU A 197 0.53 13.62 -21.28
C LEU A 197 1.95 13.37 -21.83
N LYS A 198 2.09 12.94 -23.10
CA LYS A 198 3.43 12.73 -23.73
C LYS A 198 4.21 14.03 -23.97
N ARG A 199 3.52 15.16 -24.20
CA ARG A 199 4.15 16.46 -24.46
C ARG A 199 4.50 17.22 -23.18
N PHE A 200 3.70 17.09 -22.12
CA PHE A 200 3.88 17.91 -20.91
C PHE A 200 4.67 17.20 -19.80
N TYR A 201 4.59 15.88 -19.69
CA TYR A 201 5.45 15.17 -18.73
C TYR A 201 6.90 15.01 -19.20
N ALA A 202 7.18 15.39 -20.45
CA ALA A 202 8.51 15.74 -20.94
C ALA A 202 8.98 17.09 -20.36
N SER A 203 8.77 17.30 -19.05
CA SER A 203 9.40 18.40 -18.36
C SER A 203 10.92 18.19 -18.35
N GLU A 204 11.66 19.26 -18.57
CA GLU A 204 13.12 19.28 -18.35
C GLU A 204 13.47 19.44 -16.86
N GLY A 205 12.49 19.69 -15.99
CA GLY A 205 12.67 19.79 -14.55
C GLY A 205 13.30 18.51 -13.99
N LYS A 206 14.45 18.69 -13.33
CA LYS A 206 15.22 17.61 -12.70
C LYS A 206 14.35 16.81 -11.72
N CYS A 207 13.68 17.49 -10.79
CA CYS A 207 12.86 16.85 -9.76
C CYS A 207 11.39 17.19 -9.94
N ALA A 208 10.58 16.14 -10.11
CA ALA A 208 9.15 16.26 -10.28
C ALA A 208 8.39 15.59 -9.12
N LEU A 209 7.31 16.24 -8.69
CA LEU A 209 6.37 15.73 -7.70
C LEU A 209 5.04 15.37 -8.37
N TRP A 210 4.60 14.12 -8.23
CA TRP A 210 3.27 13.71 -8.67
C TRP A 210 2.24 13.89 -7.55
N VAL A 211 1.29 14.79 -7.77
CA VAL A 211 0.37 15.25 -6.74
C VAL A 211 -0.84 14.32 -6.58
N PHE A 212 -0.83 13.51 -5.52
CA PHE A 212 -1.94 12.66 -5.07
C PHE A 212 -2.45 11.62 -6.09
N PRO A 213 -1.56 10.81 -6.68
CA PRO A 213 -1.97 9.74 -7.59
C PRO A 213 -2.79 8.68 -6.86
N TYR A 214 -3.97 8.37 -7.40
CA TYR A 214 -4.78 7.22 -7.05
C TYR A 214 -5.93 7.09 -8.05
N HIS A 215 -6.01 5.94 -8.75
CA HIS A 215 -6.88 5.70 -9.91
C HIS A 215 -6.59 6.57 -11.14
N CYS A 216 -5.38 7.12 -11.23
CA CYS A 216 -4.91 7.82 -12.42
C CYS A 216 -4.53 6.78 -13.48
N ILE A 217 -3.94 5.66 -13.05
CA ILE A 217 -3.63 4.50 -13.89
C ILE A 217 -4.40 3.27 -13.38
N GLN A 218 -5.06 2.54 -14.29
CA GLN A 218 -5.96 1.43 -13.94
C GLN A 218 -5.18 0.13 -13.72
N PHE A 219 -4.43 0.04 -12.61
CA PHE A 219 -3.63 -1.15 -12.25
C PHE A 219 -4.42 -2.45 -12.14
N LYS A 220 -5.75 -2.40 -11.97
CA LYS A 220 -6.62 -3.59 -12.10
C LYS A 220 -6.51 -4.29 -13.47
N ASN A 221 -6.05 -3.56 -14.50
CA ASN A 221 -5.76 -4.15 -15.81
C ASN A 221 -4.64 -5.18 -15.76
N SER A 222 -3.76 -5.14 -14.75
CA SER A 222 -2.76 -6.20 -14.51
C SER A 222 -3.36 -7.59 -14.33
N LEU A 223 -4.65 -7.69 -13.97
CA LEU A 223 -5.38 -8.97 -13.82
C LEU A 223 -5.84 -9.58 -15.15
N LYS A 224 -5.73 -8.82 -16.25
CA LYS A 224 -6.09 -9.27 -17.60
C LYS A 224 -4.94 -10.10 -18.18
N GLY A 225 -5.29 -11.11 -18.97
CA GLY A 225 -4.30 -11.99 -19.58
C GLY A 225 -3.66 -12.98 -18.60
N ASN A 226 -2.53 -13.55 -19.00
CA ASN A 226 -1.77 -14.48 -18.16
C ASN A 226 -0.79 -13.73 -17.26
N ALA A 227 -0.41 -14.38 -16.17
CA ALA A 227 0.69 -13.89 -15.36
C ALA A 227 1.99 -13.97 -16.18
N ILE A 228 2.84 -12.95 -16.10
CA ILE A 228 4.19 -13.00 -16.65
C ILE A 228 4.98 -14.14 -15.99
N SER A 229 5.78 -14.85 -16.79
CA SER A 229 6.61 -15.96 -16.30
C SER A 229 7.78 -15.46 -15.45
N GLU A 230 8.34 -16.33 -14.61
CA GLU A 230 9.54 -16.00 -13.82
C GLU A 230 10.75 -15.70 -14.70
N ASP A 231 10.89 -16.40 -15.83
CA ASP A 231 11.96 -16.17 -16.80
C ASP A 231 11.85 -14.76 -17.39
N GLN A 232 10.66 -14.40 -17.89
CA GLN A 232 10.40 -13.07 -18.40
C GLN A 232 10.64 -11.99 -17.35
N LEU A 233 10.30 -12.24 -16.09
CA LEU A 233 10.57 -11.33 -14.97
C LEU A 233 12.05 -11.08 -14.77
N ASN A 234 12.89 -12.08 -15.03
CA ASN A 234 14.33 -12.03 -14.82
C ASN A 234 15.10 -11.24 -15.88
N ASP A 235 14.49 -11.07 -17.06
CA ASP A 235 15.07 -10.31 -18.16
C ASP A 235 14.87 -8.80 -17.99
N SER A 236 15.79 -8.02 -18.59
CA SER A 236 15.56 -6.60 -18.87
C SER A 236 14.49 -6.47 -19.94
N PRO A 237 13.36 -5.80 -19.67
CA PRO A 237 12.29 -5.68 -20.66
C PRO A 237 12.68 -4.71 -21.78
N ASP A 238 12.32 -5.04 -23.01
CA ASP A 238 12.27 -4.07 -24.09
C ASP A 238 11.03 -3.19 -23.93
N LEU A 239 11.21 -2.02 -23.32
CA LEU A 239 10.13 -1.08 -23.04
C LEU A 239 9.42 -0.54 -24.30
N SER A 240 10.01 -0.71 -25.50
CA SER A 240 9.39 -0.28 -26.75
C SER A 240 8.28 -1.22 -27.23
N SER A 241 8.39 -2.50 -26.88
CA SER A 241 7.45 -3.56 -27.24
C SER A 241 6.66 -4.13 -26.05
N GLU A 242 7.08 -3.82 -24.83
CA GLU A 242 6.41 -4.26 -23.61
C GLU A 242 5.00 -3.66 -23.48
N SER A 243 4.02 -4.53 -23.22
CA SER A 243 2.65 -4.10 -22.96
C SER A 243 2.54 -3.39 -21.61
N ASP A 244 1.63 -2.43 -21.50
CA ASP A 244 1.36 -1.77 -20.23
C ASP A 244 0.92 -2.75 -19.13
N THR A 245 0.28 -3.85 -19.52
CA THR A 245 -0.18 -4.89 -18.58
C THR A 245 1.01 -5.66 -18.00
N ASP A 246 1.99 -6.03 -18.83
CA ASP A 246 3.20 -6.72 -18.40
C ASP A 246 4.05 -5.82 -17.50
N LEU A 247 4.21 -4.55 -17.88
CA LEU A 247 4.91 -3.57 -17.05
C LEU A 247 4.22 -3.40 -15.69
N MET A 248 2.88 -3.30 -15.64
CA MET A 248 2.15 -3.27 -14.36
C MET A 248 2.41 -4.51 -13.50
N GLN A 249 2.43 -5.71 -14.11
CA GLN A 249 2.73 -6.94 -13.38
C GLN A 249 4.17 -6.96 -12.84
N ARG A 250 5.16 -6.50 -13.62
CA ARG A 250 6.55 -6.33 -13.16
C ARG A 250 6.65 -5.39 -11.96
N ILE A 251 5.94 -4.27 -12.01
CA ILE A 251 5.91 -3.28 -10.93
C ILE A 251 5.28 -3.89 -9.66
N ILE A 252 4.18 -4.63 -9.78
CA ILE A 252 3.59 -5.37 -8.65
C ILE A 252 4.60 -6.37 -8.06
N ARG A 253 5.39 -7.04 -8.90
CA ARG A 253 6.44 -7.98 -8.46
C ARG A 253 7.63 -7.30 -7.81
N ALA A 254 8.00 -6.11 -8.28
CA ALA A 254 9.09 -5.28 -7.76
C ALA A 254 8.73 -4.48 -6.50
N THR A 255 7.44 -4.45 -6.13
CA THR A 255 6.93 -3.79 -4.92
C THR A 255 6.30 -4.79 -3.95
N PRO A 256 7.04 -5.85 -3.52
CA PRO A 256 6.54 -6.74 -2.47
C PRO A 256 6.64 -6.05 -1.11
N ARG A 257 5.94 -6.60 -0.12
CA ARG A 257 6.07 -6.16 1.28
C ARG A 257 7.51 -6.31 1.79
N PRO A 258 7.95 -5.50 2.77
CA PRO A 258 9.30 -5.52 3.31
C PRO A 258 9.72 -6.91 3.79
N LYS A 259 11.01 -7.21 3.67
CA LYS A 259 11.58 -8.51 4.04
C LYS A 259 11.25 -8.93 5.47
N TYR A 260 11.25 -8.01 6.44
CA TYR A 260 10.92 -8.34 7.82
C TYR A 260 9.45 -8.79 7.98
N LEU A 261 8.49 -8.14 7.31
CA LEU A 261 7.08 -8.57 7.31
C LEU A 261 6.93 -9.96 6.68
N ARG A 262 7.61 -10.20 5.56
CA ARG A 262 7.61 -11.51 4.91
C ARG A 262 8.22 -12.60 5.81
N ASN A 263 9.24 -12.27 6.60
CA ASN A 263 9.84 -13.19 7.56
C ASN A 263 8.88 -13.51 8.72
N ILE A 264 8.19 -12.49 9.26
CA ILE A 264 7.16 -12.69 10.30
C ILE A 264 6.03 -13.58 9.76
N ALA A 265 5.51 -13.28 8.57
CA ALA A 265 4.45 -14.08 7.94
C ALA A 265 4.88 -15.53 7.69
N LYS A 266 6.10 -15.76 7.18
CA LYS A 266 6.67 -17.11 7.01
C LYS A 266 6.81 -17.84 8.35
N SER A 267 7.26 -17.14 9.39
CA SER A 267 7.38 -17.67 10.75
C SER A 267 5.99 -18.05 11.31
N PHE A 268 4.99 -17.20 11.13
CA PHE A 268 3.61 -17.46 11.56
C PHE A 268 3.01 -18.67 10.83
N ILE A 269 3.17 -18.74 9.50
CA ILE A 269 2.72 -19.89 8.72
C ILE A 269 3.40 -21.18 9.22
N LYS A 270 4.72 -21.14 9.44
CA LYS A 270 5.50 -22.30 9.87
C LYS A 270 5.15 -22.75 11.30
N ASN A 271 5.00 -21.80 12.22
CA ASN A 271 4.99 -22.09 13.66
C ASN A 271 3.58 -22.04 14.26
N VAL A 272 2.58 -21.48 13.57
CA VAL A 272 1.20 -21.40 14.06
C VAL A 272 0.25 -22.09 13.10
N ILE A 273 0.22 -21.69 11.83
CA ILE A 273 -0.70 -22.31 10.85
C ILE A 273 -0.40 -23.81 10.73
N LYS A 274 0.87 -24.19 10.52
CA LYS A 274 1.24 -25.60 10.36
C LYS A 274 1.07 -26.47 11.60
N GLN A 275 0.85 -25.90 12.78
CA GLN A 275 0.51 -26.68 13.97
C GLN A 275 -0.93 -27.19 13.92
N GLN A 276 -1.83 -26.44 13.29
CA GLN A 276 -3.25 -26.81 13.14
C GLN A 276 -3.59 -27.34 11.75
N MET A 277 -2.75 -27.05 10.75
CA MET A 277 -2.94 -27.35 9.33
C MET A 277 -1.62 -27.94 8.78
N PRO A 278 -1.34 -29.25 8.94
CA PRO A 278 0.00 -29.82 8.75
C PRO A 278 0.63 -29.59 7.37
N ASN A 279 -0.15 -29.63 6.29
CA ASN A 279 0.35 -29.30 4.95
C ASN A 279 0.39 -27.79 4.70
N GLY A 280 -0.13 -26.99 5.63
CA GLY A 280 -0.16 -25.53 5.58
C GLY A 280 -1.08 -25.02 4.48
N ARG A 281 -2.11 -25.80 4.11
CA ARG A 281 -3.02 -25.47 3.02
C ARG A 281 -4.29 -24.87 3.57
N TYR A 282 -4.49 -23.57 3.36
CA TYR A 282 -5.57 -22.85 4.02
C TYR A 282 -6.32 -21.91 3.08
N LEU A 283 -7.59 -21.70 3.43
CA LEU A 283 -8.42 -20.62 2.94
C LEU A 283 -8.08 -19.35 3.71
N ALA A 284 -7.64 -18.31 3.02
CA ALA A 284 -7.65 -16.97 3.60
C ALA A 284 -8.96 -16.26 3.23
N LEU A 285 -9.61 -15.64 4.21
CA LEU A 285 -10.79 -14.81 4.03
C LEU A 285 -10.47 -13.41 4.49
N HIS A 286 -10.86 -12.41 3.69
CA HIS A 286 -10.82 -11.01 4.11
C HIS A 286 -12.23 -10.48 4.35
N TRP A 287 -12.54 -10.20 5.61
CA TRP A 287 -13.76 -9.51 6.00
C TRP A 287 -13.47 -8.02 6.11
N ARG A 288 -14.02 -7.20 5.20
CA ARG A 288 -13.79 -5.74 5.18
C ARG A 288 -14.87 -4.95 5.93
N TYR A 289 -16.08 -5.48 5.96
CA TYR A 289 -17.28 -4.71 6.26
C TYR A 289 -17.36 -4.47 7.77
N ASN A 290 -17.22 -3.21 8.18
CA ASN A 290 -17.24 -2.81 9.57
C ASN A 290 -18.15 -1.60 9.81
N HIS A 291 -18.68 -1.50 11.03
CA HIS A 291 -19.58 -0.42 11.45
C HIS A 291 -18.92 0.96 11.46
N GLY A 292 -17.60 1.03 11.64
CA GLY A 292 -16.86 2.28 11.58
C GLY A 292 -16.51 2.69 10.14
N ASP A 293 -15.25 2.48 9.78
CA ASP A 293 -14.65 3.07 8.58
C ASP A 293 -15.36 2.71 7.25
N TRP A 294 -15.80 1.45 7.07
CA TRP A 294 -16.51 1.07 5.85
C TRP A 294 -17.93 1.62 5.85
N LEU A 295 -18.78 1.33 6.84
CA LEU A 295 -20.19 1.76 6.80
C LEU A 295 -20.40 3.28 6.86
N GLN A 296 -19.40 4.07 7.26
CA GLN A 296 -19.51 5.53 7.22
C GLN A 296 -19.82 6.10 5.81
N HIS A 297 -19.37 5.48 4.71
CA HIS A 297 -19.75 5.95 3.37
C HIS A 297 -21.21 5.64 3.02
N CYS A 298 -21.88 4.79 3.80
CA CYS A 298 -23.30 4.48 3.70
C CYS A 298 -24.18 5.47 4.48
N GLU A 299 -23.63 6.17 5.48
CA GLU A 299 -24.39 7.12 6.31
C GLU A 299 -24.97 8.31 5.52
N HIS A 300 -24.33 8.67 4.41
CA HIS A 300 -24.70 9.85 3.62
C HIS A 300 -25.37 9.52 2.28
N ARG A 301 -25.49 8.23 1.93
CA ARG A 301 -26.13 7.77 0.69
C ARG A 301 -26.74 6.39 0.88
N GLU A 302 -28.06 6.31 0.72
CA GLU A 302 -28.75 5.02 0.59
C GLU A 302 -28.16 4.23 -0.59
N SER A 303 -27.82 2.98 -0.32
CA SER A 303 -27.22 2.08 -1.29
C SER A 303 -27.70 0.66 -0.99
N PRO A 304 -28.30 -0.05 -1.95
CA PRO A 304 -28.70 -1.45 -1.76
C PRO A 304 -27.54 -2.34 -1.32
N ALA A 305 -26.30 -1.96 -1.65
CA ALA A 305 -25.12 -2.68 -1.20
C ALA A 305 -24.87 -2.50 0.30
N CYS A 306 -25.13 -1.31 0.83
CA CYS A 306 -24.99 -0.99 2.26
C CYS A 306 -26.04 -1.74 3.08
N ASP A 307 -27.30 -1.73 2.64
CA ASP A 307 -28.38 -2.47 3.30
C ASP A 307 -28.10 -3.97 3.34
N ALA A 308 -27.65 -4.54 2.20
CA ALA A 308 -27.28 -5.93 2.11
C ALA A 308 -26.12 -6.31 3.05
N VAL A 309 -25.13 -5.41 3.22
CA VAL A 309 -24.01 -5.63 4.14
C VAL A 309 -24.51 -5.61 5.59
N LEU A 310 -25.29 -4.61 5.98
CA LEU A 310 -25.86 -4.50 7.33
C LEU A 310 -26.71 -5.74 7.67
N GLU A 311 -27.64 -6.11 6.78
CA GLU A 311 -28.47 -7.30 6.96
C GLU A 311 -27.63 -8.59 7.09
N THR A 312 -26.52 -8.67 6.36
CA THR A 312 -25.63 -9.84 6.41
C THR A 312 -24.85 -9.89 7.73
N MET A 313 -24.36 -8.74 8.23
CA MET A 313 -23.62 -8.64 9.49
C MET A 313 -24.44 -9.10 10.70
N GLU A 314 -25.76 -8.94 10.66
CA GLU A 314 -26.68 -9.45 11.68
C GLU A 314 -26.90 -10.97 11.65
N LYS A 315 -26.35 -11.67 10.64
CA LYS A 315 -26.61 -13.10 10.38
C LYS A 315 -25.32 -13.94 10.37
N PRO A 316 -24.54 -13.98 11.47
CA PRO A 316 -23.27 -14.73 11.54
C PRO A 316 -23.41 -16.22 11.21
N LYS A 317 -24.53 -16.86 11.56
CA LYS A 317 -24.81 -18.26 11.21
C LYS A 317 -24.93 -18.49 9.70
N MET A 318 -25.51 -17.53 8.98
CA MET A 318 -25.61 -17.59 7.53
C MET A 318 -24.22 -17.44 6.90
N ILE A 319 -23.44 -16.46 7.35
CA ILE A 319 -22.06 -16.25 6.88
C ILE A 319 -21.21 -17.52 7.12
N ALA A 320 -21.31 -18.10 8.32
CA ALA A 320 -20.61 -19.33 8.69
C ALA A 320 -20.96 -20.51 7.77
N ALA A 321 -22.25 -20.73 7.49
CA ALA A 321 -22.68 -21.79 6.59
C ALA A 321 -22.08 -21.64 5.18
N GLU A 322 -22.07 -20.42 4.64
CA GLU A 322 -21.52 -20.15 3.31
C GLU A 322 -19.99 -20.33 3.26
N ILE A 323 -19.28 -19.93 4.32
CA ILE A 323 -17.84 -20.17 4.45
C ILE A 323 -17.57 -21.68 4.48
N VAL A 324 -18.35 -22.45 5.23
CA VAL A 324 -18.21 -23.91 5.36
C VAL A 324 -18.53 -24.60 4.04
N ASP A 325 -19.61 -24.21 3.34
CA ASP A 325 -19.96 -24.77 2.03
C ASP A 325 -18.84 -24.49 1.01
N PHE A 326 -18.28 -23.29 1.02
CA PHE A 326 -17.15 -22.94 0.16
C PHE A 326 -15.89 -23.74 0.50
N PHE A 327 -15.62 -23.93 1.80
CA PHE A 327 -14.47 -24.68 2.30
C PHE A 327 -14.59 -26.17 1.95
N ASN A 328 -15.75 -26.79 2.21
CA ASN A 328 -16.02 -28.21 1.95
C ASN A 328 -15.94 -28.57 0.46
N ALA A 329 -16.21 -27.61 -0.44
CA ALA A 329 -16.01 -27.78 -1.88
C ALA A 329 -14.52 -27.87 -2.29
N ARG A 330 -13.58 -27.74 -1.36
CA ARG A 330 -12.13 -27.71 -1.57
C ARG A 330 -11.41 -28.64 -0.58
N PRO A 331 -11.46 -29.96 -0.82
CA PRO A 331 -10.92 -30.96 0.12
C PRO A 331 -9.40 -30.87 0.30
N GLU A 332 -8.71 -30.06 -0.52
CA GLU A 332 -7.28 -29.80 -0.37
C GLU A 332 -6.93 -28.81 0.75
N LEU A 333 -7.93 -28.14 1.34
CA LEU A 333 -7.74 -27.15 2.40
C LEU A 333 -7.94 -27.79 3.77
N GLU A 334 -7.11 -27.39 4.74
CA GLU A 334 -7.06 -27.96 6.08
C GLU A 334 -7.61 -27.02 7.15
N GLY A 335 -7.80 -25.74 6.80
CA GLY A 335 -8.36 -24.76 7.71
C GLY A 335 -8.50 -23.37 7.09
N ILE A 336 -8.91 -22.42 7.93
CA ILE A 336 -9.29 -21.07 7.53
C ILE A 336 -8.49 -20.06 8.35
N TYR A 337 -7.98 -19.03 7.66
CA TYR A 337 -7.46 -17.82 8.27
C TYR A 337 -8.39 -16.65 7.93
N ILE A 338 -8.91 -15.94 8.93
CA ILE A 338 -9.80 -14.78 8.74
C ILE A 338 -9.05 -13.50 9.11
N ALA A 339 -8.81 -12.66 8.12
CA ALA A 339 -8.34 -11.28 8.27
C ALA A 339 -9.54 -10.34 8.35
N ALA A 340 -9.63 -9.55 9.42
CA ALA A 340 -10.75 -8.64 9.66
C ALA A 340 -10.28 -7.43 10.50
N PRO A 341 -10.94 -6.26 10.37
CA PRO A 341 -10.79 -5.17 11.31
C PRO A 341 -10.94 -5.66 12.75
N LEU A 342 -10.07 -5.21 13.65
CA LEU A 342 -10.06 -5.65 15.06
C LEU A 342 -11.38 -5.35 15.78
N GLU A 343 -12.06 -4.27 15.40
CA GLU A 343 -13.38 -3.89 15.91
C GLU A 343 -14.50 -4.89 15.54
N GLU A 344 -14.33 -5.68 14.48
CA GLU A 344 -15.30 -6.70 14.06
C GLU A 344 -15.08 -8.05 14.76
N ARG A 345 -14.25 -8.07 15.81
CA ARG A 345 -13.99 -9.27 16.59
C ARG A 345 -15.27 -9.99 17.07
N PRO A 346 -16.28 -9.31 17.63
CA PRO A 346 -17.50 -9.99 18.06
C PRO A 346 -18.21 -10.77 16.93
N LEU A 347 -18.24 -10.20 15.72
CA LEU A 347 -18.81 -10.86 14.55
C LEU A 347 -17.98 -12.08 14.13
N ILE A 348 -16.66 -11.95 14.09
CA ILE A 348 -15.75 -13.05 13.73
C ILE A 348 -15.85 -14.20 14.75
N ASP A 349 -15.96 -13.91 16.04
CA ASP A 349 -16.16 -14.92 17.07
C ASP A 349 -17.52 -15.62 16.94
N ALA A 350 -18.58 -14.88 16.58
CA ALA A 350 -19.90 -15.46 16.31
C ALA A 350 -19.89 -16.38 15.08
N ILE A 351 -19.16 -16.00 14.01
CA ILE A 351 -18.95 -16.84 12.83
C ILE A 351 -18.19 -18.11 13.22
N LYS A 352 -17.04 -17.96 13.91
CA LYS A 352 -16.22 -19.11 14.36
C LYS A 352 -17.02 -20.07 15.23
N SER A 353 -17.79 -19.54 16.19
CA SER A 353 -18.67 -20.34 17.05
C SER A 353 -19.74 -21.09 16.26
N SER A 354 -20.24 -20.50 15.16
CA SER A 354 -21.23 -21.12 14.29
C SER A 354 -20.64 -22.22 13.39
N ILE A 355 -19.35 -22.13 13.03
CA ILE A 355 -18.63 -23.19 12.29
C ILE A 355 -18.29 -24.37 13.22
N GLY A 356 -17.99 -24.08 14.49
CA GLY A 356 -17.63 -25.08 15.49
C GLY A 356 -16.21 -25.63 15.32
N GLU A 357 -15.90 -26.73 16.02
CA GLU A 357 -14.55 -27.30 16.10
C GLU A 357 -14.17 -28.18 14.88
N THR A 358 -15.08 -28.33 13.91
CA THR A 358 -14.88 -29.20 12.74
C THR A 358 -13.83 -28.69 11.77
N VAL A 359 -13.57 -27.38 11.77
CA VAL A 359 -12.61 -26.71 10.88
C VAL A 359 -11.66 -25.86 11.73
N PRO A 360 -10.33 -26.06 11.65
CA PRO A 360 -9.37 -25.17 12.28
C PRO A 360 -9.51 -23.74 11.75
N ILE A 361 -9.78 -22.79 12.65
CA ILE A 361 -9.94 -21.37 12.32
C ILE A 361 -8.96 -20.53 13.12
N LEU A 362 -8.08 -19.85 12.40
CA LEU A 362 -7.16 -18.84 12.91
C LEU A 362 -7.65 -17.45 12.53
N ILE A 363 -7.44 -16.50 13.44
CA ILE A 363 -7.86 -15.10 13.31
C ILE A 363 -6.74 -14.18 13.83
N GLY A 364 -6.98 -12.88 13.75
CA GLY A 364 -6.00 -11.83 14.05
C GLY A 364 -5.22 -12.00 15.36
N ASP A 365 -5.82 -12.50 16.44
CA ASP A 365 -5.12 -12.67 17.74
C ASP A 365 -3.89 -13.54 17.64
N SER A 366 -4.00 -14.66 16.94
CA SER A 366 -2.88 -15.60 16.80
C SER A 366 -1.69 -14.94 16.10
N LEU A 367 -1.97 -14.08 15.12
CA LEU A 367 -0.95 -13.29 14.43
C LEU A 367 -0.40 -12.19 15.35
N MET A 368 -1.26 -11.51 16.11
CA MET A 368 -0.86 -10.45 17.03
C MET A 368 0.10 -10.99 18.09
N THR A 369 -0.27 -12.08 18.77
CA THR A 369 0.58 -12.76 19.77
C THR A 369 1.91 -13.18 19.16
N HIS A 370 1.88 -13.79 17.97
CA HIS A 370 3.10 -14.24 17.30
C HIS A 370 4.02 -13.08 16.91
N MET A 371 3.47 -12.01 16.33
CA MET A 371 4.23 -10.84 15.91
C MET A 371 4.91 -10.14 17.09
N LEU A 372 4.15 -9.85 18.15
CA LEU A 372 4.68 -9.18 19.34
C LEU A 372 5.68 -10.07 20.09
N GLY A 373 5.51 -11.39 20.06
CA GLY A 373 6.47 -12.35 20.61
C GLY A 373 7.79 -12.41 19.85
N MET A 374 7.82 -12.11 18.54
CA MET A 374 9.06 -12.10 17.76
C MET A 374 9.94 -10.88 18.04
N TYR A 375 9.34 -9.73 18.37
CA TYR A 375 10.03 -8.47 18.61
C TYR A 375 9.48 -7.75 19.85
N PRO A 376 9.58 -8.37 21.05
CA PRO A 376 8.91 -7.88 22.26
C PRO A 376 9.40 -6.51 22.73
N ASN A 377 10.62 -6.13 22.35
CA ASN A 377 11.26 -4.88 22.75
C ASN A 377 11.26 -3.82 21.64
N CYS A 378 10.59 -4.07 20.50
CA CYS A 378 10.57 -3.13 19.39
C CYS A 378 9.49 -2.06 19.60
N LYS A 379 9.89 -0.88 20.11
CA LYS A 379 8.98 0.25 20.37
C LYS A 379 8.25 0.68 19.10
N TRP A 380 8.95 0.89 17.99
CA TRP A 380 8.31 1.32 16.75
C TRP A 380 7.26 0.33 16.23
N MET A 381 7.46 -0.98 16.40
CA MET A 381 6.46 -1.98 16.01
C MET A 381 5.19 -1.88 16.87
N LYS A 382 5.34 -1.54 18.15
CA LYS A 382 4.20 -1.29 19.05
C LYS A 382 3.47 0.00 18.68
N ASP A 383 4.20 1.08 18.42
CA ASP A 383 3.63 2.40 18.10
C ASP A 383 3.00 2.46 16.70
N ASN A 384 3.38 1.55 15.80
CA ASN A 384 2.86 1.44 14.44
C ASN A 384 2.12 0.11 14.23
N PHE A 385 1.56 -0.45 15.31
CA PHE A 385 0.98 -1.79 15.32
C PHE A 385 -0.08 -1.98 14.24
N HIS A 386 -1.07 -1.09 14.13
CA HIS A 386 -2.18 -1.25 13.19
C HIS A 386 -1.71 -1.31 11.73
N ASP A 387 -0.72 -0.49 11.40
CA ASP A 387 -0.16 -0.41 10.06
C ASP A 387 0.60 -1.68 9.64
N ILE A 388 1.44 -2.16 10.56
CA ILE A 388 2.23 -3.39 10.42
C ILE A 388 1.31 -4.60 10.36
N PHE A 389 0.36 -4.68 11.29
CA PHE A 389 -0.57 -5.80 11.44
C PHE A 389 -1.40 -5.99 10.16
N SER A 390 -2.03 -4.91 9.66
CA SER A 390 -2.79 -4.98 8.41
C SER A 390 -1.92 -5.41 7.22
N SER A 391 -0.66 -4.98 7.18
CA SER A 391 0.29 -5.38 6.13
C SER A 391 0.68 -6.86 6.24
N LEU A 392 0.84 -7.40 7.45
CA LEU A 392 1.11 -8.82 7.69
C LEU A 392 -0.07 -9.70 7.29
N GLU A 393 -1.30 -9.32 7.65
CA GLU A 393 -2.50 -10.05 7.24
C GLU A 393 -2.58 -10.15 5.73
N GLN A 394 -2.25 -9.08 5.00
CA GLN A 394 -2.20 -9.16 3.55
C GLN A 394 -1.11 -10.10 3.04
N GLU A 395 0.07 -10.15 3.67
CA GLU A 395 1.11 -11.11 3.27
C GLU A 395 0.65 -12.55 3.46
N ILE A 396 0.03 -12.86 4.60
CA ILE A 396 -0.53 -14.18 4.90
C ILE A 396 -1.62 -14.52 3.86
N CYS A 397 -2.57 -13.61 3.60
CA CYS A 397 -3.59 -13.82 2.57
C CYS A 397 -3.01 -13.96 1.15
N SER A 398 -1.90 -13.28 0.85
CA SER A 398 -1.22 -13.43 -0.44
C SER A 398 -0.54 -14.78 -0.64
N LEU A 399 -0.23 -15.48 0.46
CA LEU A 399 0.45 -16.78 0.49
C LEU A 399 -0.51 -17.96 0.63
N SER A 400 -1.79 -17.73 0.86
CA SER A 400 -2.79 -18.79 1.02
C SER A 400 -3.00 -19.62 -0.25
N ASP A 401 -3.51 -20.85 -0.12
CA ASP A 401 -3.94 -21.65 -1.27
C ASP A 401 -5.10 -20.98 -1.98
N THR A 402 -6.11 -20.60 -1.20
CA THR A 402 -7.36 -20.00 -1.68
C THR A 402 -7.60 -18.68 -0.98
N PHE A 403 -8.10 -17.68 -1.72
CA PHE A 403 -8.39 -16.35 -1.16
C PHE A 403 -9.83 -15.93 -1.46
N LEU A 404 -10.63 -15.79 -0.42
CA LEU A 404 -11.95 -15.16 -0.43
C LEU A 404 -11.80 -13.67 -0.13
N TYR A 405 -12.14 -12.85 -1.11
CA TYR A 405 -11.89 -11.41 -1.06
C TYR A 405 -13.15 -10.57 -0.91
N ALA A 406 -13.02 -9.42 -0.23
CA ALA A 406 -14.07 -8.44 -0.10
C ALA A 406 -14.16 -7.56 -1.35
N SER A 407 -15.34 -7.49 -1.96
CA SER A 407 -15.58 -6.66 -3.14
C SER A 407 -15.46 -5.17 -2.79
N GLY A 408 -14.93 -4.37 -3.72
CA GLY A 408 -14.76 -2.93 -3.53
C GLY A 408 -13.62 -2.54 -2.57
N SER A 409 -12.93 -3.51 -1.96
CA SER A 409 -11.82 -3.24 -1.05
C SER A 409 -10.49 -3.11 -1.80
N SER A 410 -9.82 -1.95 -1.64
CA SER A 410 -8.45 -1.76 -2.16
C SER A 410 -7.43 -2.69 -1.49
N TRP A 411 -7.66 -3.06 -0.22
CA TRP A 411 -6.88 -4.06 0.52
C TRP A 411 -6.93 -5.43 -0.19
N SER A 412 -8.14 -5.91 -0.49
CA SER A 412 -8.32 -7.15 -1.24
C SER A 412 -7.76 -7.08 -2.65
N LEU A 413 -7.96 -5.96 -3.34
CA LEU A 413 -7.49 -5.79 -4.71
C LEU A 413 -5.96 -5.87 -4.80
N ASN A 414 -5.23 -5.30 -3.83
CA ASN A 414 -3.77 -5.40 -3.76
C ASN A 414 -3.32 -6.87 -3.69
N ILE A 415 -3.94 -7.69 -2.85
CA ILE A 415 -3.63 -9.12 -2.76
C ILE A 415 -3.99 -9.86 -4.06
N MET A 416 -5.14 -9.55 -4.67
CA MET A 416 -5.51 -10.18 -5.94
C MET A 416 -4.48 -9.91 -7.03
N MET A 417 -4.02 -8.66 -7.15
CA MET A 417 -2.97 -8.27 -8.10
C MET A 417 -1.65 -8.99 -7.80
N GLU A 418 -1.25 -9.07 -6.54
CA GLU A 418 -0.03 -9.78 -6.12
C GLU A 418 -0.07 -11.27 -6.40
N ARG A 419 -1.19 -11.94 -6.04
CA ARG A 419 -1.40 -13.36 -6.30
C ARG A 419 -1.39 -13.64 -7.80
N HIS A 420 -2.05 -12.79 -8.59
CA HIS A 420 -2.07 -12.93 -10.04
C HIS A 420 -0.67 -12.78 -10.63
N ALA A 421 0.06 -11.72 -10.28
CA ALA A 421 1.42 -11.50 -10.79
C ALA A 421 2.41 -12.60 -10.34
N ARG A 422 2.17 -13.25 -9.18
CA ARG A 422 2.92 -14.42 -8.70
C ARG A 422 2.54 -15.73 -9.40
N ASN A 423 1.61 -15.70 -10.35
CA ASN A 423 1.00 -16.88 -10.96
C ASN A 423 0.42 -17.87 -9.92
N ILE A 424 -0.05 -17.37 -8.77
CA ILE A 424 -0.77 -18.17 -7.79
C ILE A 424 -2.18 -18.38 -8.36
N ARG A 425 -2.38 -19.53 -9.03
CA ARG A 425 -3.51 -19.92 -9.91
C ARG A 425 -4.85 -19.17 -9.70
N LYS A 426 -5.38 -18.59 -10.79
CA LYS A 426 -6.70 -17.92 -10.89
C LYS A 426 -7.90 -18.73 -10.38
N LYS A 427 -7.85 -20.07 -10.42
CA LYS A 427 -8.96 -20.95 -9.99
C LYS A 427 -9.23 -20.93 -8.47
N LYS A 428 -8.40 -20.24 -7.68
CA LYS A 428 -8.46 -20.24 -6.21
C LYS A 428 -8.72 -18.85 -5.59
N ALA A 429 -9.17 -17.86 -6.35
CA ALA A 429 -9.68 -16.62 -5.79
C ALA A 429 -11.18 -16.50 -6.11
N SER A 430 -12.01 -16.20 -5.10
CA SER A 430 -13.46 -16.05 -5.28
C SER A 430 -13.98 -14.89 -4.45
N GLN A 431 -15.02 -14.22 -4.96
CA GLN A 431 -15.59 -13.02 -4.36
C GLN A 431 -16.59 -13.40 -3.27
N ILE A 432 -16.41 -12.85 -2.06
CA ILE A 432 -17.35 -13.06 -0.93
C ILE A 432 -18.75 -12.58 -1.30
N PHE A 433 -18.88 -11.37 -1.87
CA PHE A 433 -20.18 -10.78 -2.17
C PHE A 433 -20.96 -11.55 -3.25
N LEU A 434 -20.29 -12.10 -4.28
CA LEU A 434 -20.99 -12.83 -5.34
C LEU A 434 -21.57 -14.16 -4.81
N GLN A 435 -20.95 -14.77 -3.80
CA GLN A 435 -21.48 -16.00 -3.20
C GLN A 435 -22.63 -15.73 -2.22
N LEU A 436 -22.48 -14.72 -1.36
CA LEU A 436 -23.52 -14.35 -0.39
C LEU A 436 -24.80 -13.83 -1.06
N THR A 437 -24.69 -13.03 -2.14
CA THR A 437 -25.88 -12.50 -2.85
C THR A 437 -26.52 -13.54 -3.78
N ILE A 438 -25.73 -14.35 -4.50
CA ILE A 438 -26.29 -15.41 -5.37
C ILE A 438 -27.03 -16.46 -4.53
N TYR A 439 -26.59 -16.74 -3.31
CA TYR A 439 -27.28 -17.71 -2.45
C TYR A 439 -28.52 -17.14 -1.75
N SER A 440 -28.50 -15.87 -1.31
CA SER A 440 -29.70 -15.22 -0.75
C SER A 440 -30.81 -15.08 -1.79
N GLU A 441 -30.46 -14.75 -3.05
CA GLU A 441 -31.36 -14.73 -4.21
C GLU A 441 -31.86 -16.14 -4.56
N ARG A 442 -30.98 -17.17 -4.56
CA ARG A 442 -31.38 -18.57 -4.82
C ARG A 442 -32.29 -19.15 -3.75
N LYS A 443 -32.13 -18.78 -2.47
CA LYS A 443 -33.08 -19.18 -1.40
C LYS A 443 -34.42 -18.45 -1.51
N LYS A 444 -34.45 -17.20 -1.99
CA LYS A 444 -35.71 -16.51 -2.32
C LYS A 444 -36.42 -17.16 -3.52
N LEU A 445 -35.68 -17.61 -4.52
CA LEU A 445 -36.24 -18.30 -5.71
C LEU A 445 -36.58 -19.78 -5.48
N GLY A 446 -35.97 -20.43 -4.48
CA GLY A 446 -36.23 -21.83 -4.11
C GLY A 446 -37.59 -22.09 -3.42
N LYS A 447 -38.39 -21.04 -3.16
CA LYS A 447 -39.77 -21.18 -2.63
C LYS A 447 -40.87 -21.14 -3.70
N HIS A 448 -40.53 -20.99 -4.97
CA HIS A 448 -41.47 -21.23 -6.08
C HIS A 448 -41.03 -22.44 -6.91
N ARG A 449 -41.23 -23.63 -6.33
CA ARG A 449 -41.71 -24.76 -7.12
C ARG A 449 -43.18 -24.48 -7.42
N THR A 450 -43.50 -24.10 -8.65
CA THR A 450 -44.79 -24.34 -9.28
C THR A 450 -44.61 -24.20 -10.79
N SER A 451 -44.95 -25.26 -11.50
CA SER A 451 -45.30 -25.37 -12.92
C SER A 451 -45.16 -24.10 -13.76
N PHE A 452 -44.31 -24.12 -14.79
CA PHE A 452 -44.68 -24.44 -16.17
C PHE A 452 -43.44 -24.78 -16.99
#